data_AF-A0A8T3R7M7-F1
#
_entry.id   AF-A0A8T3R7M7-F1
#
_cell.length_a   1.000
_cell.length_b   1.000
_cell.length_c   1.000
_cell.angle_alpha   90.00
_cell.angle_beta   90.00
_cell.angle_gamma   90.00
#
_symmetry.space_group_name_H-M   'P 1'
#
loop_
_entity.id
_entity.type
_entity.pdbx_description
1 polymer ?
#
loop_
_entity_poly.entity_id
_entity_poly.type
_entity_poly.pdbx_seq_one_letter_code
_entity_poly.pdbx_strand_id
1 'polypeptide(L)' 'MFAQEGCLKRFERFVGISYERSQLEVTYLSPTAVSWQDGDRRVQCVLHSGDGEPLTGSMRGRGE' A
#
# COMPACT_ATOMS: atom_id res chain seq x y z
N MET A 1 -8.19 11.96 1.21
CA MET A 1 -8.75 10.93 0.31
C MET A 1 -8.94 9.64 1.11
N PHE A 2 -10.16 9.08 1.20
CA PHE A 2 -10.48 7.96 2.11
C PHE A 2 -9.62 6.70 1.91
N ALA A 3 -9.25 6.37 0.66
CA ALA A 3 -8.40 5.23 0.35
C ALA A 3 -6.97 5.37 0.92
N GLN A 4 -6.38 6.56 0.77
CA GLN A 4 -5.01 6.83 1.25
C GLN A 4 -4.92 6.67 2.76
N GLU A 5 -5.83 7.28 3.51
CA GLU A 5 -5.84 7.14 4.98
C GLU A 5 -6.05 5.68 5.40
N GLY A 6 -6.93 4.95 4.70
CA GLY A 6 -7.15 3.54 4.92
C GLY A 6 -5.91 2.68 4.66
N CYS A 7 -5.09 3.04 3.67
CA CYS A 7 -3.85 2.35 3.35
C CYS A 7 -2.72 2.69 4.31
N LEU A 8 -2.56 3.95 4.71
CA LEU A 8 -1.59 4.35 5.75
C LEU A 8 -1.81 3.58 7.07
N LYS A 9 -3.08 3.45 7.52
CA LYS A 9 -3.41 2.65 8.70
C LYS A 9 -3.12 1.15 8.55
N ARG A 10 -3.14 0.61 7.32
CA ARG A 10 -2.81 -0.80 7.06
C ARG A 10 -1.32 -1.02 6.93
N PHE A 11 -0.63 -0.05 6.33
CA PHE A 11 0.82 -0.02 6.18
C PHE A 11 1.50 -0.17 7.53
N GLU A 12 1.22 0.72 8.48
CA GLU A 12 1.87 0.70 9.80
C GLU A 12 1.62 -0.62 10.54
N ARG A 13 0.38 -1.14 10.49
CA ARG A 13 0.04 -2.45 11.07
C ARG A 13 0.75 -3.63 10.40
N PHE A 14 1.17 -3.49 9.14
CA PHE A 14 1.84 -4.54 8.39
C PHE A 14 3.36 -4.48 8.55
N VAL A 15 3.96 -3.30 8.33
CA VAL A 15 5.42 -3.12 8.34
C VAL A 15 5.99 -2.83 9.73
N GLY A 16 5.15 -2.40 10.67
CA GLY A 16 5.50 -2.23 12.08
C GLY A 16 5.95 -0.84 12.49
N ILE A 17 6.08 0.12 11.57
CA ILE A 17 6.44 1.51 11.85
C ILE A 17 5.55 2.49 11.06
N SER A 18 5.51 3.75 11.50
CA SER A 18 4.74 4.79 10.81
C SER A 18 5.32 5.10 9.43
N TYR A 19 4.45 5.55 8.52
CA TYR A 19 4.83 5.90 7.15
C TYR A 19 5.97 6.92 7.09
N GLU A 20 5.93 7.93 7.96
CA GLU A 20 6.90 9.03 8.01
C GLU A 20 8.31 8.58 8.44
N ARG A 21 8.44 7.39 9.03
CA ARG A 21 9.71 6.82 9.48
C ARG A 21 10.21 5.68 8.59
N SER A 22 9.47 5.32 7.55
CA SER A 22 9.77 4.20 6.68
C SER A 22 10.48 4.65 5.41
N GLN A 23 11.37 3.81 4.90
CA GLN A 23 11.90 3.93 3.54
C GLN A 23 10.93 3.35 2.49
N LEU A 24 9.89 2.67 2.95
CA LEU A 24 8.85 2.12 2.11
C LEU A 24 7.75 3.14 1.90
N GLU A 25 7.23 3.19 0.69
CA GLU A 25 6.09 4.00 0.32
C GLU A 25 4.83 3.15 0.16
N VAL A 26 3.67 3.80 0.20
CA VAL A 26 2.38 3.15 0.00
C VAL A 26 1.49 3.99 -0.90
N THR A 27 0.92 3.33 -1.89
CA THR A 27 -0.11 3.86 -2.77
C THR A 27 -1.33 2.94 -2.74
N TYR A 28 -2.37 3.31 -3.48
CA TYR A 28 -3.54 2.48 -3.66
C TYR A 28 -3.94 2.40 -5.13
N LEU A 29 -4.43 1.24 -5.50
CA LEU A 29 -5.08 1.01 -6.78
C LEU A 29 -6.58 1.04 -6.55
N SER A 30 -7.27 1.92 -7.28
CA SER A 30 -8.71 1.88 -7.42
C SER A 30 -9.11 0.95 -8.56
N PRO A 31 -10.35 0.43 -8.54
CA PRO A 31 -10.90 -0.29 -9.68
C PRO A 31 -10.84 0.56 -10.96
N THR A 32 -10.64 -0.09 -12.10
CA THR A 32 -10.84 0.51 -13.41
C THR A 32 -12.33 0.55 -13.73
N ALA A 33 -12.74 1.42 -14.66
CA ALA A 33 -14.14 1.49 -15.10
C ALA A 33 -14.67 0.13 -15.60
N VAL A 34 -13.82 -0.62 -16.33
CA VAL A 34 -14.15 -1.96 -16.81
C VAL A 34 -14.36 -2.93 -15.63
N SER A 35 -13.37 -3.04 -14.73
CA SER A 35 -13.50 -3.94 -13.57
C SER A 35 -14.66 -3.58 -12.65
N TRP A 36 -15.03 -2.29 -12.59
CA TRP A 36 -16.19 -1.83 -11.83
C TRP A 36 -17.51 -2.29 -12.46
N GLN A 37 -17.62 -2.28 -13.79
CA GLN A 37 -18.78 -2.85 -14.49
C GLN A 37 -18.90 -4.36 -14.18
N ASP A 38 -17.78 -5.05 -14.05
CA ASP A 38 -17.72 -6.47 -13.70
C ASP A 38 -17.87 -6.74 -12.19
N GLY A 39 -18.16 -5.71 -11.38
CA GLY A 39 -18.46 -5.85 -9.96
C GLY A 39 -17.28 -5.65 -9.00
N ASP A 40 -16.08 -5.33 -9.49
CA ASP A 40 -14.95 -5.01 -8.61
C ASP A 40 -15.21 -3.70 -7.85
N ARG A 41 -15.13 -3.77 -6.53
CA ARG A 41 -15.26 -2.64 -5.60
C ARG A 41 -14.05 -2.51 -4.70
N ARG A 42 -13.00 -3.30 -4.94
CA ARG A 42 -11.86 -3.42 -4.04
C ARG A 42 -10.87 -2.31 -4.31
N VAL A 43 -10.41 -1.69 -3.23
CA VAL A 43 -9.21 -0.85 -3.23
C VAL A 43 -8.06 -1.68 -2.69
N GLN A 44 -6.96 -1.74 -3.43
CA GLN A 44 -5.77 -2.49 -3.02
C GLN A 44 -4.67 -1.51 -2.61
N CYS A 45 -4.11 -1.70 -1.42
CA CYS A 45 -2.93 -0.95 -0.99
C CYS A 45 -1.68 -1.64 -1.53
N VAL A 46 -0.80 -0.89 -2.18
CA VAL A 46 0.43 -1.39 -2.78
C VAL A 46 1.60 -0.69 -2.10
N LEU A 47 2.57 -1.49 -1.68
CA LEU A 47 3.79 -1.03 -1.05
C LEU A 47 4.95 -1.17 -2.03
N HIS A 48 5.85 -0.20 -2.04
CA HIS A 48 7.06 -0.19 -2.88
C HIS A 48 8.21 0.48 -2.13
N SER A 49 9.44 0.28 -2.61
CA SER A 49 10.61 0.96 -2.05
C SER A 49 10.61 2.42 -2.49
N GLY A 50 10.90 3.36 -1.58
CA GLY A 50 10.98 4.79 -1.90
C GLY A 50 12.15 5.15 -2.81
N ASP A 51 13.18 4.32 -2.87
CA ASP A 51 14.32 4.46 -3.79
C ASP A 51 14.07 3.81 -5.17
N GLY A 52 12.94 3.11 -5.35
CA GLY A 52 12.58 2.42 -6.58
C GLY A 52 13.17 1.02 -6.75
N GLU A 53 13.99 0.54 -5.81
CA GLU A 53 14.56 -0.81 -5.86
C GLU A 53 13.49 -1.89 -5.61
N PRO A 54 13.63 -3.08 -6.22
CA PRO A 54 12.67 -4.16 -6.04
C PRO A 54 12.74 -4.73 -4.64
N LEU A 55 11.56 -4.86 -4.01
CA LEU A 55 11.43 -5.53 -2.73
C LEU A 55 11.47 -7.05 -2.91
N THR A 56 12.30 -7.72 -2.12
CA THR A 56 12.39 -9.19 -2.13
C THR A 56 11.71 -9.80 -0.91
N GLY A 57 10.70 -10.63 -1.16
CA GLY A 57 9.91 -11.28 -0.10
C GLY A 57 8.87 -10.35 0.54
N SER A 58 8.39 -10.73 1.73
CA SER A 58 7.39 -9.92 2.47
C SER A 58 8.00 -8.61 3.01
N MET A 59 7.20 -7.60 3.36
CA MET A 59 7.68 -6.47 4.19
C MET A 59 7.05 -6.46 5.58
N ARG A 60 6.47 -7.59 6.00
CA ARG A 60 5.88 -7.72 7.33
C ARG A 60 6.94 -7.49 8.41
N GLY A 61 6.74 -6.49 9.26
CA GLY A 61 7.69 -6.11 10.30
C GLY A 61 9.04 -5.57 9.79
N ARG A 62 9.13 -5.19 8.51
CA ARG A 62 10.36 -4.72 7.86
C ARG A 62 10.16 -3.32 7.25
N GLY A 63 9.72 -2.36 8.05
CA GLY A 63 9.49 -1.00 7.58
C GLY A 63 10.75 -0.12 7.52
N GLU A 64 11.85 -0.53 8.15
CA GLU A 64 13.10 0.25 8.28
C GLU A 64 14.03 0.09 7.08
#